data_AF-A0A7V9UN80-F1
#
_entry.id   AF-A0A7V9UN80-F1
#
_cell.length_a   1.000
_cell.length_b   1.000
_cell.length_c   1.000
_cell.angle_alpha   90.00
_cell.angle_beta   90.00
_cell.angle_gamma   90.00
#
_symmetry.space_group_name_H-M   'P 1'
#
loop_
_entity.id
_entity.type
_entity.pdbx_description
1 polymer ?
#
loop_
_entity_poly.entity_id
_entity_poly.type
_entity_poly.pdbx_seq_one_letter_code
_entity_poly.pdbx_strand_id
1 'polypeptide(L)'
;QTVFTCLSHDIIVHETTHAVLDGIRTYFSERTNPDVPAFHEAFADIAALFRHFSHKEALLDTIQKTGGRLYQYHLKPDVGITDNEEARLQGQLPVDNPLVGLAQQFGEARGTGRALRSALSDLPDPKLIKEPNLEPHERGAILVSAVFDAYFTIYLRRTADLFRVYRAGGGNSESFELSGAMANLLADAASSTAEDLFQICVRAIDYCPPVDITFGDYLRAIMTAHRDFYPTDKEGVRDAFMQAFRLRGIVPEDAQYFSEDSLCWPLVPRKVLPDVDGLIFGDPNGLTRDEKDRNGDVLRAYAKKNAALLGFLPDRFISVPAFHPAFRVAPDGSLRIDMVVEMSQTYDALFDSRKPELGTFPMRGGVTLLIAKPSLDKDEYPPGEIRYVIQKRLGGNHGQKREERQRRFSRREGLLNGDDPKRFQLDFNMLHGGF
;
A
#
# COMPACT_ATOMS: atom_id res chain seq x y z
N GLN A 1 5.35 31.81 -12.27
CA GLN A 1 4.48 32.03 -11.09
C GLN A 1 5.12 31.26 -9.94
N THR A 2 5.34 31.88 -8.78
CA THR A 2 5.85 31.17 -7.61
C THR A 2 4.74 30.25 -7.09
N VAL A 3 4.99 28.94 -7.07
CA VAL A 3 4.07 27.94 -6.54
C VAL A 3 4.51 27.62 -5.12
N PHE A 4 3.64 27.89 -4.13
CA PHE A 4 3.91 27.55 -2.74
C PHE A 4 3.47 26.11 -2.49
N THR A 5 4.41 25.17 -2.57
CA THR A 5 4.15 23.74 -2.35
C THR A 5 3.57 23.44 -0.97
N CYS A 6 3.92 24.26 0.04
CA CYS A 6 3.36 24.19 1.39
C CYS A 6 1.87 24.56 1.51
N LEU A 7 1.24 25.05 0.44
CA LEU A 7 -0.21 25.28 0.37
C LEU A 7 -0.92 24.22 -0.48
N SER A 8 -0.19 23.30 -1.10
CA SER A 8 -0.78 22.20 -1.84
C SER A 8 -1.24 21.13 -0.87
N HIS A 9 -2.56 20.91 -0.82
CA HIS A 9 -3.18 19.86 -0.01
C HIS A 9 -2.51 18.50 -0.25
N ASP A 10 -2.19 18.17 -1.50
CA ASP A 10 -1.69 16.86 -1.88
C ASP A 10 -0.26 16.65 -1.40
N ILE A 11 0.56 17.69 -1.44
CA ILE A 11 1.93 17.65 -0.92
C ILE A 11 1.88 17.49 0.59
N ILE A 12 1.00 18.23 1.28
CA ILE A 12 0.82 18.08 2.72
C ILE A 12 0.39 16.65 3.06
N VAL A 13 -0.62 16.10 2.36
CA VAL A 13 -1.10 14.72 2.62
C VAL A 13 0.01 13.70 2.36
N HIS A 14 0.76 13.84 1.27
CA HIS A 14 1.84 12.92 0.94
C HIS A 14 2.94 12.97 2.00
N GLU A 15 3.48 14.14 2.34
CA GLU A 15 4.56 14.26 3.34
C GLU A 15 4.11 13.82 4.73
N THR A 16 2.85 14.12 5.10
CA THR A 16 2.26 13.62 6.36
C THR A 16 2.16 12.10 6.35
N THR A 17 1.90 11.48 5.19
CA THR A 17 1.77 10.03 5.06
C THR A 17 3.08 9.30 5.32
N HIS A 18 4.23 9.86 4.94
CA HIS A 18 5.55 9.30 5.32
C HIS A 18 5.69 9.21 6.85
N ALA A 19 5.39 10.30 7.56
CA ALA A 19 5.49 10.35 9.02
C ALA A 19 4.53 9.34 9.68
N VAL A 20 3.32 9.19 9.13
CA VAL A 20 2.35 8.18 9.61
C VAL A 20 2.87 6.77 9.37
N LEU A 21 3.38 6.47 8.17
CA LEU A 21 3.88 5.14 7.82
C LEU A 21 5.10 4.75 8.67
N ASP A 22 6.05 5.67 8.88
CA ASP A 22 7.20 5.49 9.77
C ASP A 22 6.78 5.29 11.22
N GLY A 23 5.73 5.99 11.66
CA GLY A 23 5.17 5.84 13.00
C GLY A 23 4.49 4.49 13.23
N ILE A 24 3.90 3.90 12.20
CA ILE A 24 3.23 2.59 12.27
C ILE A 24 4.24 1.44 12.10
N ARG A 25 5.21 1.57 11.19
CA ARG A 25 6.15 0.49 10.81
C ARG A 25 7.61 0.89 11.05
N THR A 26 8.20 0.34 12.12
CA THR A 26 9.51 0.79 12.64
C THR A 26 10.66 0.68 11.64
N TYR A 27 10.67 -0.34 10.78
CA TYR A 27 11.80 -0.60 9.88
C TYR A 27 11.47 -0.36 8.40
N PHE A 28 10.35 0.28 8.10
CA PHE A 28 10.00 0.61 6.71
C PHE A 28 10.89 1.73 6.15
N SER A 29 11.58 2.47 7.00
CA SER A 29 12.59 3.45 6.59
C SER A 29 13.96 2.82 6.29
N GLU A 30 14.15 1.50 6.44
CA GLU A 30 15.43 0.86 6.11
C GLU A 30 15.52 0.46 4.63
N ARG A 31 16.49 1.04 3.92
CA ARG A 31 16.80 0.80 2.49
C ARG A 31 17.38 -0.61 2.28
N THR A 32 16.51 -1.61 2.38
CA THR A 32 16.87 -3.04 2.27
C THR A 32 16.76 -3.57 0.83
N ASN A 33 15.88 -2.99 0.03
CA ASN A 33 15.66 -3.32 -1.37
C ASN A 33 15.01 -2.11 -2.11
N PRO A 34 14.91 -2.09 -3.45
CA PRO A 34 14.39 -0.93 -4.19
C PRO A 34 12.89 -0.68 -3.99
N ASP A 35 12.10 -1.68 -3.61
CA ASP A 35 10.67 -1.53 -3.35
C ASP A 35 10.42 -0.77 -2.04
N VAL A 36 11.34 -0.76 -1.07
CA VAL A 36 11.13 -0.06 0.21
C VAL A 36 10.97 1.46 0.02
N PRO A 37 11.96 2.20 -0.53
CA PRO A 37 11.78 3.63 -0.80
C PRO A 37 10.60 3.88 -1.76
N ALA A 38 10.43 3.03 -2.78
CA ALA A 38 9.35 3.18 -3.75
C ALA A 38 7.95 2.96 -3.15
N PHE A 39 7.84 2.11 -2.12
CA PHE A 39 6.61 1.87 -1.39
C PHE A 39 6.20 3.10 -0.58
N HIS A 40 7.16 3.80 0.03
CA HIS A 40 6.90 5.06 0.73
C HIS A 40 6.30 6.10 -0.19
N GLU A 41 6.94 6.34 -1.33
CA GLU A 41 6.45 7.29 -2.34
C GLU A 41 5.06 6.87 -2.85
N ALA A 42 4.92 5.60 -3.26
CA ALA A 42 3.66 5.10 -3.79
C ALA A 42 2.51 5.17 -2.79
N PHE A 43 2.76 4.83 -1.51
CA PHE A 43 1.71 4.82 -0.51
C PHE A 43 1.25 6.24 -0.16
N ALA A 44 2.19 7.18 -0.12
CA ALA A 44 1.89 8.59 0.08
C ALA A 44 1.15 9.21 -1.12
N ASP A 45 1.50 8.82 -2.35
CA ASP A 45 0.73 9.17 -3.57
C ASP A 45 -0.67 8.57 -3.55
N ILE A 46 -0.82 7.29 -3.19
CA ILE A 46 -2.12 6.63 -3.04
C ILE A 46 -3.00 7.40 -2.05
N ALA A 47 -2.45 7.81 -0.91
CA ALA A 47 -3.17 8.59 0.09
C ALA A 47 -3.59 9.98 -0.45
N ALA A 48 -2.69 10.70 -1.10
CA ALA A 48 -2.97 12.01 -1.68
C ALA A 48 -4.06 11.93 -2.77
N LEU A 49 -3.90 11.00 -3.72
CA LEU A 49 -4.80 10.87 -4.88
C LEU A 49 -6.18 10.36 -4.50
N PHE A 50 -6.31 9.40 -3.57
CA PHE A 50 -7.63 8.95 -3.14
C PHE A 50 -8.41 10.04 -2.40
N ARG A 51 -7.72 10.97 -1.72
CA ARG A 51 -8.39 12.10 -1.06
C ARG A 51 -9.05 13.06 -2.04
N HIS A 52 -8.65 13.11 -3.31
CA HIS A 52 -9.35 13.92 -4.33
C HIS A 52 -10.79 13.49 -4.55
N PHE A 53 -11.09 12.21 -4.42
CA PHE A 53 -12.45 11.71 -4.56
C PHE A 53 -13.38 12.14 -3.42
N SER A 54 -12.85 12.77 -2.35
CA SER A 54 -13.66 13.41 -1.32
C SER A 54 -14.14 14.82 -1.71
N HIS A 55 -13.54 15.44 -2.74
CA HIS A 55 -13.93 16.78 -3.21
C HIS A 55 -15.10 16.70 -4.19
N LYS A 56 -16.32 16.68 -3.63
CA LYS A 56 -17.57 16.45 -4.38
C LYS A 56 -17.75 17.37 -5.59
N GLU A 57 -17.46 18.66 -5.47
CA GLU A 57 -17.66 19.62 -6.58
C GLU A 57 -16.70 19.36 -7.76
N ALA A 58 -15.41 19.15 -7.47
CA ALA A 58 -14.42 18.83 -8.48
C ALA A 58 -14.70 17.47 -9.16
N LEU A 59 -15.15 16.49 -8.37
CA LEU A 59 -15.55 15.18 -8.87
C LEU A 59 -16.78 15.26 -9.78
N LEU A 60 -17.80 16.03 -9.39
CA LEU A 60 -19.01 16.24 -10.21
C LEU A 60 -18.68 16.91 -11.55
N ASP A 61 -17.88 17.97 -11.53
CA ASP A 61 -17.41 18.64 -12.75
C ASP A 61 -16.68 17.66 -13.67
N THR A 62 -15.77 16.86 -13.11
CA THR A 62 -15.04 15.82 -13.87
C THR A 62 -15.98 14.77 -14.45
N ILE A 63 -16.96 14.31 -13.69
CA ILE A 63 -17.94 13.31 -14.15
C ILE A 63 -18.78 13.86 -15.30
N GLN A 64 -19.22 15.12 -15.20
CA GLN A 64 -19.98 15.77 -16.27
C GLN A 64 -19.15 15.90 -17.54
N LYS A 65 -17.89 16.34 -17.44
CA LYS A 65 -16.99 16.49 -18.59
C LYS A 65 -16.56 15.17 -19.23
N THR A 66 -16.52 14.08 -18.45
CA THR A 66 -16.15 12.73 -18.93
C THR A 66 -17.34 11.86 -19.30
N GLY A 67 -18.58 12.33 -19.11
CA GLY A 67 -19.77 11.46 -19.23
C GLY A 67 -19.73 10.27 -18.26
N GLY A 68 -19.05 10.42 -17.12
CA GLY A 68 -18.88 9.38 -16.11
C GLY A 68 -17.75 8.40 -16.36
N ARG A 69 -16.97 8.60 -17.43
CA ARG A 69 -15.85 7.72 -17.81
C ARG A 69 -14.55 8.22 -17.21
N LEU A 70 -14.40 8.02 -15.90
CA LEU A 70 -13.25 8.53 -15.13
C LEU A 70 -11.88 8.00 -15.57
N TYR A 71 -11.86 6.90 -16.33
CA TYR A 71 -10.66 6.29 -16.91
C TYR A 71 -10.18 6.97 -18.20
N GLN A 72 -10.97 7.89 -18.78
CA GLN A 72 -10.55 8.63 -19.98
C GLN A 72 -9.51 9.68 -19.59
N TYR A 73 -8.39 9.70 -20.31
CA TYR A 73 -7.27 10.58 -20.00
C TYR A 73 -7.48 12.04 -20.45
N HIS A 74 -8.18 12.25 -21.56
CA HIS A 74 -8.53 13.59 -22.05
C HIS A 74 -10.04 13.82 -21.98
N LEU A 75 -10.42 15.01 -21.53
CA LEU A 75 -11.76 15.55 -21.65
C LEU A 75 -12.02 16.00 -23.08
N LYS A 76 -13.31 16.04 -23.47
CA LYS A 76 -13.69 16.78 -24.67
C LYS A 76 -13.39 18.28 -24.48
N PRO A 77 -12.91 18.98 -25.52
CA PRO A 77 -12.82 20.42 -25.48
C PRO A 77 -14.22 21.04 -25.30
N ASP A 78 -14.29 22.18 -24.62
CA ASP A 78 -15.53 22.94 -24.40
C ASP A 78 -16.18 23.39 -25.73
N VAL A 79 -15.41 23.46 -26.81
CA VAL A 79 -15.86 23.83 -28.15
C VAL A 79 -15.41 22.77 -29.17
N GLY A 80 -16.36 22.20 -29.91
CA GLY A 80 -16.06 21.26 -30.99
C GLY A 80 -15.24 21.91 -32.12
N ILE A 81 -14.29 21.16 -32.67
CA ILE A 81 -13.57 21.53 -33.90
C ILE A 81 -14.38 21.01 -35.08
N THR A 82 -14.71 21.85 -36.06
CA THR A 82 -15.23 21.40 -37.36
C THR A 82 -14.13 20.72 -38.16
N ASP A 83 -14.44 19.58 -38.80
CA ASP A 83 -13.46 18.75 -39.51
C ASP A 83 -12.51 19.59 -40.39
N ASN A 84 -11.20 19.50 -40.13
CA ASN A 84 -10.06 20.16 -40.80
C ASN A 84 -9.63 21.57 -40.35
N GLU A 85 -10.06 22.09 -39.19
CA GLU A 85 -9.48 23.33 -38.63
C GLU A 85 -8.50 23.05 -37.47
N GLU A 86 -7.37 23.78 -37.44
CA GLU A 86 -6.47 23.79 -36.26
C GLU A 86 -7.15 24.53 -35.10
N ALA A 87 -7.00 24.01 -33.87
CA ALA A 87 -7.55 24.64 -32.67
C ALA A 87 -6.99 26.06 -32.49
N ARG A 88 -7.86 27.07 -32.53
CA ARG A 88 -7.52 28.49 -32.40
C ARG A 88 -7.95 29.09 -31.06
N LEU A 89 -8.85 28.41 -30.36
CA LEU A 89 -9.35 28.81 -29.05
C LEU A 89 -8.84 27.85 -27.98
N GLN A 90 -8.55 28.37 -26.80
CA GLN A 90 -8.11 27.55 -25.67
C GLN A 90 -9.15 26.47 -25.29
N GLY A 91 -10.44 26.76 -25.46
CA GLY A 91 -11.53 25.79 -25.26
C GLY A 91 -11.69 24.74 -26.37
N GLN A 92 -10.90 24.79 -27.45
CA GLN A 92 -10.85 23.75 -28.50
C GLN A 92 -9.71 22.75 -28.28
N LEU A 93 -8.82 23.02 -27.31
CA LEU A 93 -7.76 22.09 -26.95
C LEU A 93 -8.33 21.00 -26.03
N PRO A 94 -7.98 19.71 -26.24
CA PRO A 94 -8.27 18.66 -25.26
C PRO A 94 -7.64 19.04 -23.92
N VAL A 95 -8.44 19.01 -22.86
CA VAL A 95 -7.96 19.24 -21.48
C VAL A 95 -7.74 17.88 -20.84
N ASP A 96 -6.67 17.72 -20.06
CA ASP A 96 -6.46 16.48 -19.30
C ASP A 96 -7.61 16.28 -18.30
N ASN A 97 -8.05 15.03 -18.13
CA ASN A 97 -9.04 14.67 -17.13
C ASN A 97 -8.53 15.13 -15.77
N PRO A 98 -9.22 16.04 -15.05
CA PRO A 98 -8.72 16.64 -13.83
C PRO A 98 -8.29 15.62 -12.78
N LEU A 99 -8.94 14.46 -12.68
CA LEU A 99 -8.54 13.42 -11.72
C LEU A 99 -7.21 12.73 -12.08
N VAL A 100 -6.89 12.64 -13.38
CA VAL A 100 -5.61 12.07 -13.86
C VAL A 100 -4.56 13.18 -14.05
N GLY A 101 -4.99 14.37 -14.45
CA GLY A 101 -4.19 15.58 -14.62
C GLY A 101 -3.78 16.20 -13.28
N LEU A 102 -4.53 16.01 -12.20
CA LEU A 102 -4.11 16.38 -10.84
C LEU A 102 -2.96 15.49 -10.38
N ALA A 103 -3.00 14.19 -10.65
CA ALA A 103 -1.85 13.30 -10.41
C ALA A 103 -0.61 13.80 -11.17
N GLN A 104 -0.81 14.28 -12.39
CA GLN A 104 0.26 14.88 -13.19
C GLN A 104 0.75 16.22 -12.63
N GLN A 105 -0.11 17.18 -12.29
CA GLN A 105 0.27 18.47 -11.71
C GLN A 105 0.96 18.29 -10.35
N PHE A 106 0.46 17.35 -9.55
CA PHE A 106 1.03 16.93 -8.29
C PHE A 106 2.44 16.35 -8.49
N GLY A 107 2.62 15.43 -9.42
CA GLY A 107 3.95 14.91 -9.75
C GLY A 107 4.86 15.98 -10.38
N GLU A 108 4.35 16.86 -11.24
CA GLU A 108 5.11 17.93 -11.89
C GLU A 108 5.67 18.92 -10.85
N ALA A 109 4.87 19.25 -9.82
CA ALA A 109 5.31 20.07 -8.68
C ALA A 109 6.42 19.41 -7.85
N ARG A 110 6.65 18.11 -8.03
CA ARG A 110 7.66 17.30 -7.32
C ARG A 110 8.76 16.76 -8.23
N GLY A 111 8.77 17.15 -9.51
CA GLY A 111 9.74 16.69 -10.51
C GLY A 111 9.48 15.27 -11.05
N THR A 112 8.39 14.61 -10.65
CA THR A 112 8.04 13.21 -10.96
C THR A 112 6.85 13.06 -11.91
N GLY A 113 6.26 14.17 -12.34
CA GLY A 113 4.98 14.20 -13.08
C GLY A 113 4.96 13.37 -14.35
N ARG A 114 6.12 13.20 -15.00
CA ARG A 114 6.25 12.32 -16.16
C ARG A 114 6.06 10.83 -15.82
N ALA A 115 6.55 10.39 -14.67
CA ALA A 115 6.50 8.99 -14.26
C ALA A 115 5.09 8.58 -13.85
N LEU A 116 4.41 9.40 -13.05
CA LEU A 116 3.02 9.17 -12.65
C LEU A 116 2.07 9.28 -13.85
N ARG A 117 2.32 10.22 -14.77
CA ARG A 117 1.62 10.33 -16.05
C ARG A 117 1.78 9.06 -16.89
N SER A 118 3.01 8.63 -17.16
CA SER A 118 3.28 7.42 -17.96
C SER A 118 2.63 6.19 -17.33
N ALA A 119 2.72 6.02 -16.01
CA ALA A 119 2.17 4.85 -15.33
C ALA A 119 0.63 4.75 -15.39
N LEU A 120 -0.07 5.89 -15.45
CA LEU A 120 -1.54 5.93 -15.53
C LEU A 120 -2.07 5.98 -16.96
N SER A 121 -1.29 6.49 -17.92
CA SER A 121 -1.71 6.69 -19.31
C SER A 121 -1.22 5.61 -20.28
N ASP A 122 -0.05 5.01 -20.04
CA ASP A 122 0.53 4.02 -20.93
C ASP A 122 -0.04 2.63 -20.67
N LEU A 123 0.03 1.78 -21.71
CA LEU A 123 -0.29 0.36 -21.55
C LEU A 123 0.62 -0.26 -20.49
N PRO A 124 0.09 -1.11 -19.58
CA PRO A 124 0.90 -1.71 -18.54
C PRO A 124 2.00 -2.60 -19.14
N ASP A 125 3.24 -2.36 -18.74
CA ASP A 125 4.40 -3.15 -19.14
C ASP A 125 4.98 -3.92 -17.95
N PRO A 126 4.92 -5.27 -17.93
CA PRO A 126 5.46 -6.09 -16.85
C PRO A 126 6.99 -6.11 -16.77
N LYS A 127 7.70 -5.50 -17.74
CA LYS A 127 9.16 -5.42 -17.73
C LYS A 127 9.68 -4.22 -16.95
N LEU A 128 8.91 -3.13 -16.85
CA LEU A 128 9.33 -1.89 -16.20
C LEU A 128 9.80 -2.13 -14.75
N ILE A 129 9.08 -2.95 -13.98
CA ILE A 129 9.45 -3.25 -12.58
C ILE A 129 10.83 -3.94 -12.43
N LYS A 130 11.33 -4.54 -13.51
CA LYS A 130 12.65 -5.21 -13.57
C LYS A 130 13.78 -4.26 -13.93
N GLU A 131 13.48 -3.04 -14.35
CA GLU A 131 14.49 -2.03 -14.63
C GLU A 131 15.26 -1.70 -13.34
N PRO A 132 16.60 -1.86 -13.34
CA PRO A 132 17.38 -1.79 -12.11
C PRO A 132 17.58 -0.37 -11.59
N ASN A 133 17.44 0.64 -12.46
CA ASN A 133 17.82 2.03 -12.19
C ASN A 133 16.62 2.97 -12.08
N LEU A 134 15.43 2.44 -11.78
CA LEU A 134 14.28 3.29 -11.50
C LEU A 134 14.47 4.03 -10.19
N GLU A 135 14.27 5.34 -10.22
CA GLU A 135 14.19 6.14 -9.01
C GLU A 135 12.99 5.68 -8.15
N PRO A 136 13.03 5.88 -6.82
CA PRO A 136 11.93 5.50 -5.92
C PRO A 136 10.55 5.95 -6.40
N HIS A 137 10.45 7.20 -6.86
CA HIS A 137 9.23 7.78 -7.41
C HIS A 137 8.73 7.06 -8.66
N GLU A 138 9.62 6.75 -9.60
CA GLU A 138 9.28 6.08 -10.85
C GLU A 138 8.83 4.63 -10.62
N ARG A 139 9.55 3.93 -9.73
CA ARG A 139 9.17 2.58 -9.31
C ARG A 139 7.86 2.61 -8.53
N GLY A 140 7.64 3.61 -7.69
CA GLY A 140 6.43 3.82 -6.91
C GLY A 140 5.20 4.02 -7.79
N ALA A 141 5.33 4.78 -8.88
CA ALA A 141 4.26 5.00 -9.86
C ALA A 141 3.71 3.68 -10.47
N ILE A 142 4.53 2.64 -10.57
CA ILE A 142 4.08 1.30 -11.00
C ILE A 142 3.08 0.72 -9.98
N LEU A 143 3.34 0.87 -8.68
CA LEU A 143 2.40 0.43 -7.64
C LEU A 143 1.12 1.29 -7.64
N VAL A 144 1.26 2.62 -7.71
CA VAL A 144 0.12 3.55 -7.75
C VAL A 144 -0.81 3.20 -8.91
N SER A 145 -0.25 3.02 -10.11
CA SER A 145 -1.04 2.64 -11.28
C SER A 145 -1.72 1.29 -11.16
N ALA A 146 -1.11 0.30 -10.49
CA ALA A 146 -1.76 -0.97 -10.21
C ALA A 146 -3.00 -0.80 -9.30
N VAL A 147 -2.89 0.04 -8.28
CA VAL A 147 -3.99 0.34 -7.35
C VAL A 147 -5.12 1.09 -8.06
N PHE A 148 -4.78 2.07 -8.91
CA PHE A 148 -5.78 2.83 -9.67
C PHE A 148 -6.47 2.04 -10.77
N ASP A 149 -5.77 1.11 -11.42
CA ASP A 149 -6.37 0.17 -12.38
C ASP A 149 -7.41 -0.73 -11.69
N ALA A 150 -7.10 -1.24 -10.50
CA ALA A 150 -8.08 -1.95 -9.67
C ALA A 150 -9.26 -1.05 -9.29
N TYR A 151 -9.01 0.21 -8.92
CA TYR A 151 -10.07 1.19 -8.64
C TYR A 151 -11.01 1.41 -9.82
N PHE A 152 -10.48 1.71 -11.01
CA PHE A 152 -11.31 1.92 -12.18
C PHE A 152 -12.10 0.66 -12.56
N THR A 153 -11.49 -0.52 -12.41
CA THR A 153 -12.17 -1.79 -12.61
C THR A 153 -13.38 -1.95 -11.69
N ILE A 154 -13.25 -1.65 -10.40
CA ILE A 154 -14.37 -1.74 -9.44
C ILE A 154 -15.40 -0.64 -9.67
N TYR A 155 -14.98 0.60 -9.95
CA TYR A 155 -15.88 1.68 -10.30
C TYR A 155 -16.76 1.33 -11.52
N LEU A 156 -16.17 0.74 -12.57
CA LEU A 156 -16.90 0.29 -13.75
C LEU A 156 -17.92 -0.80 -13.42
N ARG A 157 -17.60 -1.74 -12.53
CA ARG A 157 -18.53 -2.78 -12.09
C ARG A 157 -19.71 -2.18 -11.31
N ARG A 158 -19.43 -1.29 -10.35
CA ARG A 158 -20.45 -0.62 -9.52
C ARG A 158 -21.40 0.29 -10.31
N THR A 159 -20.90 0.92 -11.36
CA THR A 159 -21.69 1.85 -12.20
C THR A 159 -22.34 1.17 -13.40
N ALA A 160 -22.09 -0.12 -13.63
CA ALA A 160 -22.57 -0.84 -14.81
C ALA A 160 -24.10 -0.79 -14.95
N ASP A 161 -24.83 -1.01 -13.85
CA ASP A 161 -26.30 -0.99 -13.86
C ASP A 161 -26.86 0.43 -14.00
N LEU A 162 -26.19 1.44 -13.44
CA LEU A 162 -26.56 2.85 -13.67
C LEU A 162 -26.51 3.19 -15.17
N PHE A 163 -25.44 2.78 -15.86
CA PHE A 163 -25.33 2.96 -17.31
C PHE A 163 -26.32 2.11 -18.10
N ARG A 164 -26.73 0.93 -17.62
CA ARG A 164 -27.81 0.14 -18.25
C ARG A 164 -29.16 0.86 -18.16
N VAL A 165 -29.50 1.42 -17.01
CA VAL A 165 -30.73 2.21 -16.81
C VAL A 165 -30.70 3.48 -17.68
N TYR A 166 -29.57 4.19 -17.67
CA TYR A 166 -29.39 5.38 -18.51
C TYR A 166 -29.62 5.08 -20.00
N ARG A 167 -29.04 3.99 -20.51
CA ARG A 167 -29.26 3.54 -21.90
C ARG A 167 -30.72 3.16 -22.17
N ALA A 168 -31.37 2.44 -21.26
CA ALA A 168 -32.77 2.07 -21.41
C ALA A 168 -33.71 3.29 -21.46
N GLY A 169 -33.33 4.37 -20.78
CA GLY A 169 -34.02 5.67 -20.83
C GLY A 169 -33.74 6.52 -22.07
N GLY A 170 -33.06 5.98 -23.09
CA GLY A 170 -32.70 6.71 -24.32
C GLY A 170 -31.36 7.44 -24.27
N GLY A 171 -30.59 7.28 -23.19
CA GLY A 171 -29.24 7.82 -23.07
C GLY A 171 -28.28 7.19 -24.08
N ASN A 172 -27.59 8.02 -24.86
CA ASN A 172 -26.55 7.55 -25.76
C ASN A 172 -25.25 7.31 -24.97
N SER A 173 -24.62 6.14 -25.17
CA SER A 173 -23.32 5.84 -24.55
C SER A 173 -22.21 6.78 -25.03
N GLU A 174 -22.35 7.39 -26.21
CA GLU A 174 -21.42 8.38 -26.75
C GLU A 174 -21.75 9.82 -26.32
N SER A 175 -22.90 10.04 -25.68
CA SER A 175 -23.25 11.34 -25.12
C SER A 175 -22.53 11.55 -23.79
N PHE A 176 -21.90 12.72 -23.67
CA PHE A 176 -21.28 13.20 -22.45
C PHE A 176 -22.26 14.01 -21.58
N GLU A 177 -23.46 14.31 -22.10
CA GLU A 177 -24.49 15.03 -21.37
C GLU A 177 -25.18 14.11 -20.37
N LEU A 178 -24.71 14.13 -19.13
CA LEU A 178 -25.34 13.46 -18.01
C LEU A 178 -26.35 14.38 -17.33
N SER A 179 -27.53 13.84 -16.97
CA SER A 179 -28.42 14.54 -16.05
C SER A 179 -27.71 14.77 -14.72
N GLY A 180 -28.04 15.87 -14.02
CA GLY A 180 -27.48 16.16 -12.70
C GLY A 180 -27.68 15.02 -11.70
N ALA A 181 -28.81 14.31 -11.77
CA ALA A 181 -29.07 13.14 -10.92
C ALA A 181 -28.11 11.97 -11.24
N MET A 182 -27.89 11.66 -12.51
CA MET A 182 -26.95 10.62 -12.92
C MET A 182 -25.51 10.98 -12.52
N ALA A 183 -25.10 12.25 -12.71
CA ALA A 183 -23.79 12.72 -12.31
C ALA A 183 -23.57 12.56 -10.79
N ASN A 184 -24.59 12.87 -9.96
CA ASN A 184 -24.52 12.65 -8.51
C ASN A 184 -24.39 11.16 -8.15
N LEU A 185 -25.18 10.27 -8.77
CA LEU A 185 -25.08 8.83 -8.51
C LEU A 185 -23.70 8.27 -8.88
N LEU A 186 -23.12 8.73 -9.99
CA LEU A 186 -21.76 8.36 -10.38
C LEU A 186 -20.70 8.94 -9.44
N ALA A 187 -20.90 10.17 -8.94
CA ALA A 187 -19.99 10.80 -7.97
C ALA A 187 -20.00 10.02 -6.65
N ASP A 188 -21.17 9.67 -6.14
CA ASP A 188 -21.31 8.88 -4.93
C ASP A 188 -20.67 7.48 -5.11
N ALA A 189 -20.84 6.86 -6.28
CA ALA A 189 -20.19 5.59 -6.61
C ALA A 189 -18.66 5.71 -6.68
N ALA A 190 -18.13 6.78 -7.28
CA ALA A 190 -16.69 7.04 -7.36
C ALA A 190 -16.10 7.29 -5.97
N SER A 191 -16.69 8.21 -5.20
CA SER A 191 -16.24 8.53 -3.84
C SER A 191 -16.27 7.32 -2.91
N SER A 192 -17.36 6.55 -2.89
CA SER A 192 -17.46 5.34 -2.06
C SER A 192 -16.45 4.27 -2.48
N THR A 193 -16.20 4.10 -3.78
CA THR A 193 -15.19 3.16 -4.28
C THR A 193 -13.77 3.57 -3.89
N ALA A 194 -13.47 4.87 -3.94
CA ALA A 194 -12.17 5.41 -3.56
C ALA A 194 -11.93 5.21 -2.06
N GLU A 195 -12.93 5.53 -1.23
CA GLU A 195 -12.86 5.31 0.22
C GLU A 195 -12.68 3.83 0.57
N ASP A 196 -13.46 2.93 -0.04
CA ASP A 196 -13.35 1.48 0.19
C ASP A 196 -11.95 0.94 -0.14
N LEU A 197 -11.43 1.28 -1.33
CA LEU A 197 -10.12 0.80 -1.76
C LEU A 197 -8.98 1.42 -0.97
N PHE A 198 -9.08 2.70 -0.60
CA PHE A 198 -8.11 3.34 0.27
C PHE A 198 -8.08 2.68 1.65
N GLN A 199 -9.25 2.39 2.24
CA GLN A 199 -9.33 1.66 3.52
C GLN A 199 -8.71 0.26 3.43
N ILE A 200 -8.86 -0.44 2.29
CA ILE A 200 -8.18 -1.72 2.06
C ILE A 200 -6.65 -1.53 2.05
N CYS A 201 -6.15 -0.51 1.35
CA CYS A 201 -4.71 -0.20 1.27
C CYS A 201 -4.13 0.13 2.66
N VAL A 202 -4.81 0.99 3.42
CA VAL A 202 -4.39 1.35 4.80
C VAL A 202 -4.40 0.11 5.70
N ARG A 203 -5.48 -0.69 5.67
CA ARG A 203 -5.58 -1.92 6.47
C ARG A 203 -4.50 -2.93 6.09
N ALA A 204 -4.12 -3.00 4.82
CA ALA A 204 -3.08 -3.89 4.34
C ALA A 204 -1.72 -3.63 4.99
N ILE A 205 -1.45 -2.39 5.47
CA ILE A 205 -0.23 -2.10 6.22
C ILE A 205 -0.07 -3.10 7.36
N ASP A 206 -1.12 -3.36 8.15
CA ASP A 206 -1.09 -4.31 9.29
C ASP A 206 -0.74 -5.75 8.88
N TYR A 207 -0.98 -6.14 7.61
CA TYR A 207 -0.70 -7.46 7.05
C TYR A 207 0.61 -7.52 6.25
N CYS A 208 1.45 -6.49 6.33
CA CYS A 208 2.78 -6.49 5.74
C CYS A 208 3.82 -7.18 6.64
N PRO A 209 4.90 -7.73 6.06
CA PRO A 209 6.06 -8.15 6.84
C PRO A 209 6.66 -6.95 7.60
N PRO A 210 7.39 -7.18 8.71
CA PRO A 210 7.90 -6.08 9.55
C PRO A 210 9.13 -5.39 8.96
N VAL A 211 9.78 -5.99 7.95
CA VAL A 211 11.01 -5.52 7.30
C VAL A 211 11.02 -5.96 5.84
N ASP A 212 11.86 -5.36 5.01
CA ASP A 212 12.14 -5.79 3.62
C ASP A 212 10.85 -6.07 2.82
N ILE A 213 9.92 -5.11 2.85
CA ILE A 213 8.68 -5.18 2.07
C ILE A 213 9.01 -5.16 0.58
N THR A 214 8.30 -5.98 -0.18
CA THR A 214 8.25 -5.92 -1.65
C THR A 214 6.83 -5.58 -2.10
N PHE A 215 6.67 -5.09 -3.33
CA PHE A 215 5.33 -4.86 -3.89
C PHE A 215 4.50 -6.16 -3.96
N GLY A 216 5.17 -7.30 -4.12
CA GLY A 216 4.53 -8.61 -4.02
C GLY A 216 4.01 -8.92 -2.61
N ASP A 217 4.77 -8.59 -1.56
CA ASP A 217 4.28 -8.73 -0.18
C ASP A 217 3.08 -7.83 0.09
N TYR A 218 3.10 -6.61 -0.46
CA TYR A 218 1.98 -5.69 -0.32
C TYR A 218 0.72 -6.19 -1.03
N LEU A 219 0.83 -6.81 -2.23
CA LEU A 219 -0.29 -7.49 -2.87
C LEU A 219 -0.89 -8.57 -1.94
N ARG A 220 -0.03 -9.42 -1.37
CA ARG A 220 -0.47 -10.48 -0.43
C ARG A 220 -1.17 -9.87 0.78
N ALA A 221 -0.67 -8.75 1.29
CA ALA A 221 -1.27 -8.01 2.38
C ALA A 221 -2.65 -7.45 2.03
N ILE A 222 -2.82 -6.81 0.86
CA ILE A 222 -4.11 -6.33 0.33
C ILE A 222 -5.11 -7.49 0.22
N MET A 223 -4.70 -8.59 -0.43
CA MET A 223 -5.54 -9.79 -0.61
C MET A 223 -5.99 -10.36 0.73
N THR A 224 -5.08 -10.47 1.69
CA THR A 224 -5.38 -11.00 3.03
C THR A 224 -6.30 -10.06 3.80
N ALA A 225 -5.99 -8.76 3.84
CA ALA A 225 -6.78 -7.75 4.54
C ALA A 225 -8.20 -7.63 3.99
N HIS A 226 -8.36 -7.74 2.67
CA HIS A 226 -9.66 -7.74 2.03
C HIS A 226 -10.42 -9.05 2.31
N ARG A 227 -9.80 -10.21 2.12
CA ARG A 227 -10.44 -11.52 2.40
C ARG A 227 -10.87 -11.64 3.85
N ASP A 228 -10.07 -11.13 4.78
CA ASP A 228 -10.36 -11.21 6.20
C ASP A 228 -11.62 -10.43 6.60
N PHE A 229 -11.90 -9.32 5.89
CA PHE A 229 -13.00 -8.43 6.20
C PHE A 229 -14.23 -8.58 5.29
N TYR A 230 -13.99 -9.00 4.05
CA TYR A 230 -15.00 -9.22 3.02
C TYR A 230 -14.81 -10.62 2.39
N PRO A 231 -15.17 -11.72 3.09
CA PRO A 231 -14.91 -13.08 2.61
C PRO A 231 -15.54 -13.40 1.25
N THR A 232 -16.80 -12.98 1.02
CA THR A 232 -17.56 -13.29 -0.19
C THR A 232 -17.06 -12.57 -1.46
N ASP A 233 -16.46 -11.38 -1.32
CA ASP A 233 -16.01 -10.52 -2.43
C ASP A 233 -16.96 -10.44 -3.64
N LYS A 234 -18.18 -9.95 -3.41
CA LYS A 234 -19.22 -9.86 -4.45
C LYS A 234 -18.82 -9.00 -5.65
N GLU A 235 -17.99 -7.99 -5.42
CA GLU A 235 -17.55 -7.00 -6.41
C GLU A 235 -16.30 -7.46 -7.19
N GLY A 236 -15.67 -8.57 -6.78
CA GLY A 236 -14.43 -9.09 -7.36
C GLY A 236 -13.24 -8.15 -7.15
N VAL A 237 -13.17 -7.47 -6.00
CA VAL A 237 -12.07 -6.57 -5.61
C VAL A 237 -10.72 -7.31 -5.63
N ARG A 238 -10.69 -8.56 -5.17
CA ARG A 238 -9.45 -9.35 -5.15
C ARG A 238 -8.95 -9.65 -6.55
N ASP A 239 -9.84 -10.08 -7.44
CA ASP A 239 -9.50 -10.28 -8.85
C ASP A 239 -8.99 -8.98 -9.49
N ALA A 240 -9.64 -7.84 -9.25
CA ALA A 240 -9.20 -6.56 -9.81
C ALA A 240 -7.76 -6.21 -9.41
N PHE A 241 -7.40 -6.30 -8.12
CA PHE A 241 -6.03 -6.11 -7.66
C PHE A 241 -5.06 -7.16 -8.22
N MET A 242 -5.45 -8.44 -8.23
CA MET A 242 -4.63 -9.52 -8.77
C MET A 242 -4.24 -9.26 -10.24
N GLN A 243 -5.21 -8.92 -11.09
CA GLN A 243 -4.92 -8.64 -12.50
C GLN A 243 -4.09 -7.37 -12.66
N ALA A 244 -4.44 -6.29 -11.95
CA ALA A 244 -3.75 -5.01 -12.08
C ALA A 244 -2.26 -5.08 -11.69
N PHE A 245 -1.94 -5.85 -10.64
CA PHE A 245 -0.56 -6.10 -10.22
C PHE A 245 0.16 -7.02 -11.21
N ARG A 246 -0.51 -8.07 -11.68
CA ARG A 246 0.05 -9.01 -12.66
C ARG A 246 0.42 -8.33 -13.97
N LEU A 247 -0.43 -7.44 -14.48
CA LEU A 247 -0.20 -6.70 -15.72
C LEU A 247 1.08 -5.85 -15.65
N ARG A 248 1.48 -5.42 -14.45
CA ARG A 248 2.69 -4.64 -14.18
C ARG A 248 3.87 -5.49 -13.70
N GLY A 249 3.75 -6.82 -13.80
CA GLY A 249 4.81 -7.75 -13.43
C GLY A 249 5.06 -7.88 -11.92
N ILE A 250 4.17 -7.33 -11.09
CA ILE A 250 4.27 -7.43 -9.64
C ILE A 250 3.75 -8.79 -9.21
N VAL A 251 4.66 -9.66 -8.79
CA VAL A 251 4.36 -11.02 -8.33
C VAL A 251 5.10 -11.29 -7.02
N PRO A 252 4.48 -11.96 -6.03
CA PRO A 252 5.18 -12.29 -4.79
C PRO A 252 6.21 -13.41 -4.99
N GLU A 253 7.38 -13.27 -4.38
CA GLU A 253 8.48 -14.25 -4.51
C GLU A 253 8.15 -15.61 -3.89
N ASP A 254 7.37 -15.61 -2.80
CA ASP A 254 7.11 -16.80 -1.98
C ASP A 254 5.74 -17.44 -2.25
N ALA A 255 4.97 -16.92 -3.22
CA ALA A 255 3.72 -17.53 -3.66
C ALA A 255 3.97 -18.68 -4.65
N GLN A 256 3.48 -19.88 -4.36
CA GLN A 256 3.63 -21.02 -5.28
C GLN A 256 2.84 -20.84 -6.58
N TYR A 257 1.65 -20.25 -6.47
CA TYR A 257 0.74 -20.01 -7.59
C TYR A 257 0.18 -18.59 -7.51
N PHE A 258 -0.23 -18.06 -8.67
CA PHE A 258 -0.91 -16.77 -8.76
C PHE A 258 -2.44 -16.95 -8.68
N SER A 259 -2.90 -17.54 -7.57
CA SER A 259 -4.32 -17.71 -7.24
C SER A 259 -4.64 -16.97 -5.93
N GLU A 260 -5.92 -16.61 -5.74
CA GLU A 260 -6.36 -15.88 -4.54
C GLU A 260 -5.89 -16.57 -3.24
N ASP A 261 -6.09 -17.88 -3.13
CA ASP A 261 -5.70 -18.66 -1.95
C ASP A 261 -4.20 -18.66 -1.71
N SER A 262 -3.40 -18.74 -2.78
CA SER A 262 -1.93 -18.74 -2.67
C SER A 262 -1.37 -17.37 -2.35
N LEU A 263 -2.02 -16.29 -2.82
CA LEU A 263 -1.62 -14.91 -2.57
C LEU A 263 -1.97 -14.46 -1.16
N CYS A 264 -3.09 -14.90 -0.60
CA CYS A 264 -3.40 -14.56 0.77
C CYS A 264 -2.43 -15.25 1.76
N TRP A 265 -2.09 -14.57 2.86
CA TRP A 265 -1.40 -15.20 3.97
C TRP A 265 -2.27 -16.32 4.56
N PRO A 266 -1.70 -17.49 4.85
CA PRO A 266 -2.44 -18.58 5.45
C PRO A 266 -2.83 -18.22 6.89
N LEU A 267 -4.03 -18.65 7.29
CA LEU A 267 -4.42 -18.64 8.70
C LEU A 267 -3.55 -19.67 9.45
N VAL A 268 -3.15 -19.32 10.66
CA VAL A 268 -2.50 -20.26 11.56
C VAL A 268 -3.54 -21.29 12.02
N PRO A 269 -3.32 -22.60 11.79
CA PRO A 269 -4.22 -23.60 12.32
C PRO A 269 -4.18 -23.61 13.85
N ARG A 270 -5.33 -23.84 14.48
CA ARG A 270 -5.44 -23.91 15.95
C ARG A 270 -4.41 -24.88 16.53
N LYS A 271 -3.82 -24.50 17.66
CA LYS A 271 -2.82 -25.29 18.42
C LYS A 271 -1.45 -25.45 17.74
N VAL A 272 -1.21 -24.87 16.56
CA VAL A 272 0.13 -24.86 15.93
C VAL A 272 1.06 -23.89 16.67
N LEU A 273 0.55 -22.71 17.01
CA LEU A 273 1.22 -21.78 17.91
C LEU A 273 0.45 -21.72 19.23
N PRO A 274 1.14 -21.62 20.38
CA PRO A 274 0.47 -21.37 21.65
C PRO A 274 -0.23 -20.01 21.64
N ASP A 275 -1.37 -19.92 22.31
CA ASP A 275 -2.07 -18.65 22.47
C ASP A 275 -1.27 -17.69 23.37
N VAL A 276 -1.52 -16.38 23.23
CA VAL A 276 -0.82 -15.35 24.00
C VAL A 276 -1.67 -14.90 25.16
N ASP A 277 -1.30 -15.35 26.36
CA ASP A 277 -2.00 -15.03 27.60
C ASP A 277 -1.57 -13.67 28.18
N GLY A 278 -2.48 -12.99 28.86
CA GLY A 278 -2.20 -11.75 29.59
C GLY A 278 -2.09 -10.47 28.75
N LEU A 279 -2.42 -10.52 27.45
CA LEU A 279 -2.46 -9.34 26.59
C LEU A 279 -3.67 -8.45 26.89
N ILE A 280 -3.41 -7.15 26.97
CA ILE A 280 -4.44 -6.12 27.07
C ILE A 280 -4.65 -5.50 25.69
N PHE A 281 -5.89 -5.47 25.21
CA PHE A 281 -6.23 -4.96 23.87
C PHE A 281 -6.57 -3.47 23.83
N GLY A 282 -6.59 -2.80 24.99
CA GLY A 282 -6.85 -1.36 25.10
C GLY A 282 -8.25 -0.95 24.66
N ASP A 283 -8.37 0.32 24.28
CA ASP A 283 -9.57 0.94 23.71
C ASP A 283 -9.25 1.58 22.35
N PRO A 284 -10.24 2.13 21.61
CA PRO A 284 -10.03 2.73 20.29
C PRO A 284 -8.99 3.87 20.22
N ASN A 285 -8.64 4.51 21.35
CA ASN A 285 -7.58 5.53 21.44
C ASN A 285 -6.19 4.92 21.63
N GLY A 286 -6.10 3.59 21.73
CA GLY A 286 -4.87 2.82 21.87
C GLY A 286 -4.64 2.29 23.28
N LEU A 287 -3.36 2.04 23.59
CA LEU A 287 -2.90 1.55 24.89
C LEU A 287 -2.31 2.68 25.70
N THR A 288 -2.61 2.70 27.00
CA THR A 288 -1.90 3.54 27.97
C THR A 288 -0.43 3.09 28.09
N ARG A 289 0.41 3.93 28.72
CA ARG A 289 1.83 3.61 28.93
C ARG A 289 2.01 2.32 29.74
N ASP A 290 1.26 2.16 30.81
CA ASP A 290 1.37 1.00 31.70
C ASP A 290 0.92 -0.30 31.00
N GLU A 291 -0.13 -0.22 30.17
CA GLU A 291 -0.57 -1.35 29.33
C GLU A 291 0.47 -1.70 28.26
N LYS A 292 1.14 -0.70 27.66
CA LYS A 292 2.26 -0.95 26.73
C LYS A 292 3.43 -1.62 27.44
N ASP A 293 3.81 -1.16 28.62
CA ASP A 293 4.93 -1.77 29.36
C ASP A 293 4.62 -3.24 29.70
N ARG A 294 3.41 -3.53 30.20
CA ARG A 294 2.94 -4.89 30.48
C ARG A 294 2.87 -5.77 29.24
N ASN A 295 2.23 -5.29 28.16
CA ASN A 295 2.14 -6.04 26.91
C ASN A 295 3.54 -6.29 26.33
N GLY A 296 4.45 -5.32 26.43
CA GLY A 296 5.83 -5.46 25.99
C GLY A 296 6.53 -6.63 26.69
N ASP A 297 6.36 -6.77 28.00
CA ASP A 297 6.94 -7.89 28.77
C ASP A 297 6.35 -9.24 28.34
N VAL A 298 5.02 -9.31 28.19
CA VAL A 298 4.31 -10.51 27.71
C VAL A 298 4.81 -10.92 26.33
N LEU A 299 4.91 -9.97 25.40
CA LEU A 299 5.32 -10.23 24.02
C LEU A 299 6.79 -10.62 23.93
N ARG A 300 7.69 -9.99 24.69
CA ARG A 300 9.12 -10.37 24.75
C ARG A 300 9.29 -11.77 25.32
N ALA A 301 8.56 -12.12 26.39
CA ALA A 301 8.59 -13.45 26.96
C ALA A 301 8.06 -14.51 25.98
N TYR A 302 6.95 -14.20 25.29
CA TYR A 302 6.37 -15.07 24.26
C TYR A 302 7.33 -15.28 23.09
N ALA A 303 7.96 -14.22 22.59
CA ALA A 303 8.93 -14.28 21.49
C ALA A 303 10.12 -15.18 21.83
N LYS A 304 10.68 -15.03 23.04
CA LYS A 304 11.80 -15.86 23.52
C LYS A 304 11.40 -17.33 23.66
N LYS A 305 10.22 -17.62 24.22
CA LYS A 305 9.73 -18.99 24.44
C LYS A 305 9.45 -19.72 23.12
N ASN A 306 8.95 -19.00 22.12
CA ASN A 306 8.46 -19.58 20.86
C ASN A 306 9.35 -19.26 19.65
N ALA A 307 10.60 -18.85 19.88
CA ALA A 307 11.52 -18.34 18.86
C ALA A 307 11.62 -19.25 17.61
N ALA A 308 11.79 -20.55 17.81
CA ALA A 308 11.91 -21.52 16.72
C ALA A 308 10.62 -21.64 15.89
N LEU A 309 9.45 -21.65 16.52
CA LEU A 309 8.15 -21.69 15.84
C LEU A 309 7.88 -20.40 15.04
N LEU A 310 8.36 -19.27 15.56
CA LEU A 310 8.29 -17.97 14.91
C LEU A 310 9.37 -17.78 13.83
N GLY A 311 10.22 -18.78 13.58
CA GLY A 311 11.23 -18.74 12.52
C GLY A 311 12.46 -17.89 12.84
N PHE A 312 12.69 -17.56 14.12
CA PHE A 312 13.89 -16.87 14.58
C PHE A 312 15.07 -17.83 14.72
N LEU A 313 16.28 -17.31 14.51
CA LEU A 313 17.52 -18.07 14.75
C LEU A 313 17.75 -18.23 16.25
N PRO A 314 18.32 -19.37 16.68
CA PRO A 314 18.65 -19.62 18.08
C PRO A 314 19.72 -18.64 18.58
N ASP A 315 19.75 -18.43 19.91
CA ASP A 315 20.79 -17.69 20.65
C ASP A 315 21.02 -16.24 20.19
N ARG A 316 20.03 -15.63 19.55
CA ARG A 316 20.07 -14.23 19.11
C ARG A 316 18.92 -13.44 19.72
N PHE A 317 19.20 -12.19 20.06
CA PHE A 317 18.22 -11.28 20.64
C PHE A 317 17.03 -11.07 19.69
N ILE A 318 15.82 -11.12 20.25
CA ILE A 318 14.58 -10.82 19.54
C ILE A 318 14.03 -9.52 20.12
N SER A 319 13.87 -8.52 19.27
CA SER A 319 13.24 -7.25 19.59
C SER A 319 11.73 -7.32 19.33
N VAL A 320 10.97 -6.57 20.11
CA VAL A 320 9.54 -6.30 19.87
C VAL A 320 9.41 -4.79 19.71
N PRO A 321 9.76 -4.23 18.53
CA PRO A 321 9.86 -2.79 18.33
C PRO A 321 8.53 -2.04 18.45
N ALA A 322 7.44 -2.67 18.00
CA ALA A 322 6.14 -2.03 17.91
C ALA A 322 5.01 -3.04 18.09
N PHE A 323 3.92 -2.58 18.69
CA PHE A 323 2.63 -3.25 18.68
C PHE A 323 1.52 -2.25 18.92
N HIS A 324 0.35 -2.48 18.32
CA HIS A 324 -0.82 -1.64 18.46
C HIS A 324 -2.11 -2.45 18.32
N PRO A 325 -3.18 -2.07 19.04
CA PRO A 325 -4.48 -2.64 18.80
C PRO A 325 -5.11 -2.02 17.55
N ALA A 326 -5.78 -2.85 16.75
CA ALA A 326 -6.53 -2.46 15.58
C ALA A 326 -8.01 -2.77 15.81
N PHE A 327 -8.83 -1.71 15.90
CA PHE A 327 -10.28 -1.79 16.05
C PHE A 327 -10.94 -1.63 14.70
N ARG A 328 -11.74 -2.62 14.30
CA ARG A 328 -12.37 -2.63 12.97
C ARG A 328 -13.81 -3.08 13.08
N VAL A 329 -14.73 -2.34 12.46
CA VAL A 329 -16.16 -2.66 12.42
C VAL A 329 -16.48 -3.32 11.08
N ALA A 330 -16.71 -4.63 11.10
CA ALA A 330 -17.04 -5.40 9.92
C ALA A 330 -18.38 -4.95 9.29
N PRO A 331 -18.65 -5.29 8.02
CA PRO A 331 -19.88 -4.86 7.33
C PRO A 331 -21.17 -5.37 7.97
N ASP A 332 -21.09 -6.44 8.76
CA ASP A 332 -22.20 -6.98 9.57
C ASP A 332 -22.39 -6.24 10.91
N GLY A 333 -21.60 -5.19 11.16
CA GLY A 333 -21.59 -4.41 12.40
C GLY A 333 -20.76 -5.03 13.53
N SER A 334 -20.15 -6.20 13.32
CA SER A 334 -19.34 -6.83 14.37
C SER A 334 -18.02 -6.09 14.60
N LEU A 335 -17.66 -5.88 15.86
CA LEU A 335 -16.37 -5.29 16.22
C LEU A 335 -15.31 -6.39 16.30
N ARG A 336 -14.30 -6.26 15.44
CA ARG A 336 -13.08 -7.08 15.48
C ARG A 336 -11.94 -6.26 16.08
N ILE A 337 -11.24 -6.87 17.03
CA ILE A 337 -10.08 -6.26 17.69
C ILE A 337 -8.93 -7.24 17.54
N ASP A 338 -7.87 -6.80 16.88
CA ASP A 338 -6.63 -7.55 16.73
C ASP A 338 -5.49 -6.75 17.39
N MET A 339 -4.52 -7.41 18.02
CA MET A 339 -3.22 -6.84 18.37
C MET A 339 -2.26 -7.14 17.23
N VAL A 340 -1.78 -6.10 16.56
CA VAL A 340 -0.73 -6.21 15.55
C VAL A 340 0.61 -6.10 16.27
N VAL A 341 1.48 -7.09 16.13
CA VAL A 341 2.77 -7.12 16.82
C VAL A 341 3.88 -7.31 15.81
N GLU A 342 4.87 -6.44 15.86
CA GLU A 342 6.12 -6.61 15.13
C GLU A 342 7.18 -7.19 16.05
N MET A 343 7.84 -8.24 15.58
CA MET A 343 9.01 -8.82 16.23
C MET A 343 10.14 -8.90 15.21
N SER A 344 11.34 -8.53 15.61
CA SER A 344 12.50 -8.53 14.72
C SER A 344 13.72 -9.16 15.35
N GLN A 345 14.62 -9.63 14.50
CA GLN A 345 15.94 -10.12 14.88
C GLN A 345 16.94 -9.55 13.89
N THR A 346 18.13 -9.20 14.35
CA THR A 346 19.15 -8.54 13.53
C THR A 346 20.51 -9.17 13.76
N TYR A 347 21.31 -9.21 12.70
CA TYR A 347 22.75 -9.43 12.77
C TYR A 347 23.48 -8.61 11.72
N ASP A 348 24.75 -8.35 11.97
CA ASP A 348 25.60 -7.66 11.00
C ASP A 348 26.15 -8.66 9.97
N ALA A 349 25.71 -8.51 8.73
CA ALA A 349 26.18 -9.30 7.61
C ALA A 349 27.35 -8.59 6.91
N LEU A 350 28.36 -9.35 6.50
CA LEU A 350 29.51 -8.80 5.75
C LEU A 350 29.09 -8.43 4.33
N PHE A 351 29.56 -7.29 3.82
CA PHE A 351 29.40 -6.97 2.40
C PHE A 351 30.16 -7.94 1.49
N ASP A 352 31.29 -8.46 1.94
CA ASP A 352 32.05 -9.49 1.25
C ASP A 352 32.85 -10.32 2.26
N SER A 353 32.66 -11.64 2.26
CA SER A 353 33.38 -12.53 3.17
C SER A 353 34.88 -12.61 2.88
N ARG A 354 35.30 -12.24 1.65
CA ARG A 354 36.71 -12.22 1.24
C ARG A 354 37.37 -10.87 1.51
N LYS A 355 36.59 -9.84 1.78
CA LYS A 355 37.05 -8.46 2.04
C LYS A 355 36.31 -7.85 3.24
N PRO A 356 36.61 -8.30 4.48
CA PRO A 356 35.95 -7.79 5.68
C PRO A 356 36.12 -6.29 5.90
N GLU A 357 37.16 -5.69 5.31
CA GLU A 357 37.43 -4.25 5.33
C GLU A 357 36.35 -3.39 4.67
N LEU A 358 35.48 -3.98 3.85
CA LEU A 358 34.32 -3.29 3.27
C LEU A 358 33.21 -3.03 4.29
N GLY A 359 33.31 -3.59 5.50
CA GLY A 359 32.35 -3.41 6.58
C GLY A 359 31.15 -4.36 6.51
N THR A 360 30.13 -4.01 7.28
CA THR A 360 28.90 -4.79 7.46
C THR A 360 27.66 -3.95 7.15
N PHE A 361 26.53 -4.64 6.99
CA PHE A 361 25.20 -4.03 6.95
C PHE A 361 24.25 -4.77 7.91
N PRO A 362 23.24 -4.09 8.48
CA PRO A 362 22.26 -4.72 9.34
C PRO A 362 21.35 -5.62 8.48
N MET A 363 21.47 -6.93 8.68
CA MET A 363 20.56 -7.91 8.12
C MET A 363 19.44 -8.18 9.13
N ARG A 364 18.23 -7.74 8.80
CA ARG A 364 17.06 -7.91 9.66
C ARG A 364 16.10 -8.95 9.14
N GLY A 365 15.54 -9.74 10.02
CA GLY A 365 14.34 -10.52 9.76
C GLY A 365 13.32 -10.28 10.85
N GLY A 366 12.15 -10.86 10.69
CA GLY A 366 11.09 -10.66 11.66
C GLY A 366 9.81 -11.39 11.32
N VAL A 367 8.85 -11.20 12.22
CA VAL A 367 7.48 -11.65 12.05
C VAL A 367 6.52 -10.54 12.45
N THR A 368 5.48 -10.33 11.64
CA THR A 368 4.29 -9.59 12.02
C THR A 368 3.23 -10.61 12.46
N LEU A 369 2.73 -10.49 13.68
CA LEU A 369 1.65 -11.31 14.22
C LEU A 369 0.35 -10.50 14.27
N LEU A 370 -0.76 -11.13 13.89
CA LEU A 370 -2.10 -10.62 14.19
C LEU A 370 -2.73 -11.55 15.21
N ILE A 371 -2.93 -11.03 16.42
CA ILE A 371 -3.47 -11.77 17.56
C ILE A 371 -4.89 -11.28 17.79
N ALA A 372 -5.90 -12.11 17.60
CA ALA A 372 -7.28 -11.69 17.82
C ALA A 372 -7.61 -11.60 19.31
N LYS A 373 -8.36 -10.57 19.67
CA LYS A 373 -9.05 -10.52 20.95
C LYS A 373 -10.11 -11.63 20.97
N PRO A 374 -10.08 -12.51 21.98
CA PRO A 374 -11.06 -13.56 22.06
C PRO A 374 -12.43 -13.02 22.48
N SER A 375 -13.47 -13.78 22.13
CA SER A 375 -14.81 -13.58 22.67
C SER A 375 -14.83 -13.94 24.16
N LEU A 376 -15.67 -13.25 24.93
CA LEU A 376 -15.88 -13.53 26.36
C LEU A 376 -16.40 -14.98 26.53
N ASP A 377 -15.76 -15.77 27.39
CA ASP A 377 -16.20 -17.12 27.74
C ASP A 377 -16.25 -17.26 29.27
N LYS A 378 -17.43 -17.61 29.82
CA LYS A 378 -17.67 -17.81 31.27
C LYS A 378 -17.11 -16.67 32.15
N ASP A 379 -17.37 -15.43 31.76
CA ASP A 379 -16.94 -14.20 32.46
C ASP A 379 -15.41 -13.95 32.50
N GLU A 380 -14.63 -14.75 31.77
CA GLU A 380 -13.20 -14.52 31.56
C GLU A 380 -12.91 -14.28 30.08
N TYR A 381 -11.89 -13.47 29.80
CA TYR A 381 -11.34 -13.39 28.45
C TYR A 381 -10.28 -14.47 28.33
N PRO A 382 -10.43 -15.46 27.42
CA PRO A 382 -9.39 -16.44 27.21
C PRO A 382 -8.13 -15.77 26.60
N PRO A 383 -7.03 -16.52 26.40
CA PRO A 383 -5.83 -16.02 25.75
C PRO A 383 -6.07 -15.58 24.30
N GLY A 384 -5.29 -14.62 23.79
CA GLY A 384 -5.38 -14.15 22.42
C GLY A 384 -4.94 -15.20 21.40
N GLU A 385 -5.78 -15.45 20.38
CA GLU A 385 -5.53 -16.43 19.32
C GLU A 385 -4.70 -15.81 18.18
N ILE A 386 -3.56 -16.41 17.84
CA ILE A 386 -2.75 -15.95 16.70
C ILE A 386 -3.42 -16.37 15.39
N ARG A 387 -3.80 -15.41 14.56
CA ARG A 387 -4.49 -15.65 13.28
C ARG A 387 -3.55 -15.68 12.10
N TYR A 388 -2.57 -14.78 12.09
CA TYR A 388 -1.59 -14.66 11.00
C TYR A 388 -0.17 -14.52 11.54
N VAL A 389 0.77 -15.10 10.79
CA VAL A 389 2.21 -15.10 11.07
C VAL A 389 2.91 -14.77 9.77
N ILE A 390 3.29 -13.51 9.59
CA ILE A 390 3.85 -12.99 8.34
C ILE A 390 5.35 -12.79 8.53
N GLN A 391 6.17 -13.62 7.89
CA GLN A 391 7.59 -13.75 8.22
C GLN A 391 8.51 -13.25 7.11
N LYS A 392 9.61 -12.63 7.51
CA LYS A 392 10.84 -12.49 6.71
C LYS A 392 11.98 -13.18 7.44
N ARG A 393 12.25 -14.42 7.04
CA ARG A 393 13.21 -15.29 7.72
C ARG A 393 14.65 -14.83 7.46
N LEU A 394 15.51 -15.01 8.46
CA LEU A 394 16.96 -14.82 8.33
C LEU A 394 17.66 -16.10 7.84
N GLY A 395 17.15 -17.28 8.23
CA GLY A 395 17.73 -18.57 7.87
C GLY A 395 17.16 -19.20 6.62
N GLY A 396 17.80 -20.29 6.18
CA GLY A 396 17.38 -21.11 5.04
C GLY A 396 17.62 -20.43 3.67
N ASN A 397 17.17 -21.09 2.61
CA ASN A 397 17.38 -20.63 1.23
C ASN A 397 16.77 -19.24 0.97
N HIS A 398 15.61 -18.93 1.57
CA HIS A 398 14.98 -17.62 1.43
C HIS A 398 15.79 -16.51 2.10
N GLY A 399 16.29 -16.75 3.32
CA GLY A 399 17.14 -15.81 4.05
C GLY A 399 18.43 -15.50 3.30
N GLN A 400 19.09 -16.52 2.74
CA GLN A 400 20.30 -16.37 1.94
C GLN A 400 20.07 -15.55 0.67
N LYS A 401 19.02 -15.85 -0.11
CA LYS A 401 18.66 -15.08 -1.31
C LYS A 401 18.39 -13.60 -0.99
N ARG A 402 17.74 -13.34 0.14
CA ARG A 402 17.46 -11.99 0.62
C ARG A 402 18.72 -11.24 1.02
N GLU A 403 19.62 -11.90 1.76
CA GLU A 403 20.92 -11.32 2.11
C GLU A 403 21.72 -10.96 0.84
N GLU A 404 21.76 -11.84 -0.17
CA GLU A 404 22.41 -11.56 -1.45
C GLU A 404 21.77 -10.39 -2.21
N ARG A 405 20.43 -10.30 -2.20
CA ARG A 405 19.71 -9.18 -2.83
C ARG A 405 20.04 -7.86 -2.14
N GLN A 406 19.94 -7.80 -0.81
CA GLN A 406 20.24 -6.59 -0.04
C GLN A 406 21.71 -6.19 -0.24
N ARG A 407 22.64 -7.15 -0.27
CA ARG A 407 24.04 -6.89 -0.55
C ARG A 407 24.26 -6.28 -1.94
N ARG A 408 23.60 -6.82 -2.98
CA ARG A 408 23.67 -6.25 -4.35
C ARG A 408 23.08 -4.83 -4.40
N PHE A 409 21.95 -4.63 -3.73
CA PHE A 409 21.29 -3.33 -3.64
C PHE A 409 22.19 -2.31 -2.96
N SER A 410 22.67 -2.59 -1.75
CA SER A 410 23.57 -1.70 -1.01
C SER A 410 24.85 -1.33 -1.77
N ARG A 411 25.40 -2.25 -2.58
CA ARG A 411 26.55 -1.96 -3.44
C ARG A 411 26.21 -0.95 -4.54
N ARG A 412 25.02 -1.08 -5.16
CA ARG A 412 24.55 -0.18 -6.22
C ARG A 412 24.25 1.21 -5.67
N GLU A 413 23.62 1.28 -4.51
CA GLU A 413 23.27 2.54 -3.83
C GLU A 413 24.47 3.23 -3.14
N GLY A 414 25.68 2.66 -3.25
CA GLY A 414 26.89 3.26 -2.65
C GLY A 414 26.94 3.19 -1.11
N LEU A 415 26.12 2.36 -0.47
CA LEU A 415 26.02 2.23 1.00
C LEU A 415 27.21 1.53 1.67
N LEU A 416 28.22 1.15 0.88
CA LEU A 416 29.49 0.59 1.37
C LEU A 416 30.33 1.64 2.10
N ASN A 417 30.19 2.91 1.74
CA ASN A 417 31.05 3.98 2.23
C ASN A 417 30.48 4.61 3.51
N GLY A 418 31.32 4.72 4.53
CA GLY A 418 31.00 5.38 5.80
C GLY A 418 30.83 4.41 6.98
N ASP A 419 30.82 4.96 8.20
CA ASP A 419 30.67 4.20 9.46
C ASP A 419 29.34 4.51 10.17
N ASP A 420 28.58 5.51 9.70
CA ASP A 420 27.30 5.89 10.31
C ASP A 420 26.21 4.84 10.00
N PRO A 421 25.56 4.22 11.01
CA PRO A 421 24.43 3.32 10.82
C PRO A 421 23.22 3.98 10.14
N LYS A 422 23.09 5.32 10.21
CA LYS A 422 21.99 6.06 9.58
C LYS A 422 22.02 6.01 8.05
N ARG A 423 23.15 5.64 7.43
CA ARG A 423 23.24 5.53 5.96
C ARG A 423 22.27 4.51 5.36
N PHE A 424 21.80 3.55 6.16
CA PHE A 424 20.80 2.57 5.73
C PHE A 424 19.36 3.07 5.86
N GLN A 425 19.13 4.23 6.46
CA GLN A 425 17.80 4.82 6.62
C GLN A 425 17.45 5.70 5.41
N LEU A 426 16.16 5.81 5.12
CA LEU A 426 15.62 6.78 4.17
C LEU A 426 15.91 8.20 4.68
N ASP A 427 16.71 8.93 3.92
CA ASP A 427 16.78 10.38 4.03
C ASP A 427 15.72 11.00 3.11
N PHE A 428 14.57 11.39 3.68
CA PHE A 428 13.48 12.05 2.96
C PHE A 428 13.87 13.41 2.40
N ASN A 429 14.83 14.12 3.03
CA ASN A 429 15.33 15.37 2.46
C ASN A 429 16.08 15.13 1.15
N MET A 430 16.74 13.98 1.00
CA MET A 430 17.41 13.60 -0.25
C MET A 430 16.43 13.01 -1.27
N LEU A 431 15.42 12.24 -0.85
CA LEU A 431 14.36 11.73 -1.73
C LEU A 431 13.55 12.85 -2.38
N HIS A 432 13.41 13.97 -1.66
CA HIS A 432 12.64 15.12 -2.08
C HIS A 432 13.50 16.35 -2.40
N GLY A 433 14.83 16.20 -2.47
CA GLY A 433 15.80 17.29 -2.63
C GLY A 433 15.77 18.04 -3.97
N GLY A 434 14.76 17.79 -4.80
CA GLY A 434 14.47 18.53 -6.04
C GLY A 434 13.51 19.72 -5.86
N PHE A 435 13.10 20.03 -4.62
CA PHE A 435 12.21 21.15 -4.31
C PHE A 435 12.85 22.53 -4.45
#